data_AF-A0A4R6FYG3-F1
#
_entry.id   AF-A0A4R6FYG3-F1
#
_cell.length_a   1.000
_cell.length_b   1.000
_cell.length_c   1.000
_cell.angle_alpha   90.00
_cell.angle_beta   90.00
_cell.angle_gamma   90.00
#
_symmetry.space_group_name_H-M   'P 1'
#
loop_
_entity.id
_entity.type
_entity.pdbx_description
1 polymer ?
#
loop_
_entity_poly.entity_id
_entity_poly.type
_entity_poly.pdbx_seq_one_letter_code
_entity_poly.pdbx_strand_id
1 'polypeptide(L)' 'MGMNKNTIFAWASFSLFIIGAAIILLGVLKYRDYAIGFSVVGIGFFAISWAFNALKGRI' A
#
# COMPACT_ATOMS: atom_id res chain seq x y z
N MET A 1 -16.43 18.57 -8.78
CA MET A 1 -15.62 17.91 -9.82
C MET A 1 -15.48 16.44 -9.45
N GLY A 2 -16.17 15.55 -10.15
CA GLY A 2 -16.12 14.11 -9.86
C GLY A 2 -14.73 13.56 -10.20
N MET A 3 -14.15 12.78 -9.29
CA MET A 3 -12.82 12.20 -9.46
C MET A 3 -12.85 11.22 -10.65
N ASN A 4 -11.97 11.42 -11.64
CA ASN A 4 -11.86 10.50 -12.78
C ASN A 4 -11.38 9.12 -12.29
N LYS A 5 -11.78 8.03 -12.95
CA LYS A 5 -11.45 6.65 -12.54
C LYS A 5 -9.94 6.47 -12.34
N ASN A 6 -9.13 6.97 -13.26
CA ASN A 6 -7.67 6.96 -13.14
C ASN A 6 -7.14 7.68 -11.90
N THR A 7 -7.79 8.77 -11.49
CA THR A 7 -7.44 9.52 -10.29
C THR A 7 -7.81 8.75 -9.03
N ILE A 8 -8.95 8.03 -9.04
CA ILE A 8 -9.35 7.12 -7.94
C ILE A 8 -8.32 6.00 -7.78
N PHE A 9 -7.92 5.34 -8.88
CA PHE A 9 -6.88 4.30 -8.86
C PHE A 9 -5.53 4.84 -8.38
N ALA A 10 -5.15 6.06 -8.77
CA ALA A 10 -3.93 6.70 -8.27
C ALA A 10 -3.97 6.89 -6.75
N TRP A 11 -5.07 7.45 -6.22
CA TRP A 11 -5.23 7.69 -4.79
C TRP A 11 -5.32 6.38 -4.00
N ALA A 12 -5.97 5.35 -4.54
CA ALA A 12 -6.03 4.03 -3.92
C ALA A 12 -4.65 3.36 -3.85
N SER A 13 -3.87 3.39 -4.94
CA SER A 13 -2.50 2.88 -4.94
C SER A 13 -1.62 3.63 -3.94
N PHE A 14 -1.73 4.95 -3.90
CA PHE A 14 -0.95 5.81 -3.01
C PHE A 14 -1.30 5.58 -1.52
N SER A 15 -2.58 5.46 -1.18
CA SER A 15 -3.00 5.19 0.20
C SER A 15 -2.53 3.81 0.68
N LEU A 16 -2.61 2.78 -0.17
CA LEU A 16 -2.13 1.43 0.15
C LEU A 16 -0.61 1.38 0.35
N PHE A 17 0.14 2.18 -0.43
CA PHE A 17 1.58 2.33 -0.21
C PHE A 17 1.87 2.93 1.18
N ILE A 18 1.17 4.00 1.56
CA ILE A 18 1.34 4.62 2.88
C ILE A 18 1.00 3.63 4.01
N ILE A 19 -0.09 2.88 3.88
CA ILE A 19 -0.49 1.88 4.87
C ILE A 19 0.55 0.78 4.99
N GLY A 20 1.05 0.25 3.86
CA GLY A 20 2.11 -0.76 3.85
C GLY A 20 3.38 -0.29 4.56
N ALA A 21 3.82 0.94 4.29
CA ALA A 21 4.96 1.55 4.95
C ALA A 21 4.73 1.75 6.46
N ALA A 22 3.53 2.20 6.86
CA ALA A 22 3.18 2.39 8.27
C ALA A 22 3.17 1.07 9.06
N ILE A 23 2.69 -0.02 8.46
CA ILE A 23 2.68 -1.35 9.05
C ILE A 23 4.11 -1.87 9.25
N ILE A 24 4.99 -1.69 8.27
CA ILE A 24 6.41 -2.06 8.40
C ILE A 24 7.07 -1.25 9.52
N LEU A 25 6.85 0.06 9.54
CA LEU A 25 7.38 0.94 10.59
C LEU A 25 6.87 0.54 11.98
N LEU A 26 5.60 0.13 12.12
CA LEU A 26 5.06 -0.39 13.38
C LEU A 26 5.74 -1.69 13.82
N GLY A 27 5.99 -2.61 12.88
CA GLY A 27 6.74 -3.84 13.16
C GLY A 27 8.17 -3.57 13.62
N VAL A 28 8.86 -2.62 12.98
CA VAL A 28 10.26 -2.30 13.30
C VAL A 28 10.39 -1.47 14.59
N LEU A 29 9.49 -0.51 14.83
CA LEU A 29 9.64 0.44 15.93
C LEU A 29 8.93 0.00 17.21
N LYS A 30 7.74 -0.60 17.12
CA LYS A 30 6.87 -0.88 18.28
C LYS A 30 6.70 -2.36 18.58
N TYR A 31 6.65 -3.22 17.56
CA TYR A 31 6.35 -4.65 17.70
C TYR A 31 7.48 -5.52 17.16
N ARG A 32 8.68 -5.37 17.72
CA ARG A 32 9.91 -6.00 17.20
C ARG A 32 9.81 -7.53 17.14
N ASP A 33 9.16 -8.16 18.13
CA ASP A 33 8.94 -9.61 18.16
C ASP A 33 8.08 -10.12 17.00
N TYR A 34 7.23 -9.26 16.44
CA TYR A 34 6.37 -9.55 15.30
C TYR A 34 6.86 -8.89 14.00
N ALA A 35 8.06 -8.30 14.00
CA ALA A 35 8.57 -7.49 12.89
C ALA A 35 8.54 -8.24 11.54
N ILE A 36 8.79 -9.56 11.56
CA ILE A 36 8.74 -10.41 10.36
C ILE A 36 7.32 -10.47 9.80
N GLY A 37 6.32 -10.73 10.65
CA GLY A 37 4.90 -10.78 10.24
C GLY A 37 4.42 -9.43 9.69
N PHE A 38 4.73 -8.34 10.39
CA PHE A 38 4.41 -6.98 9.93
C PHE A 38 5.12 -6.64 8.61
N SER A 39 6.36 -7.09 8.42
CA SER A 39 7.11 -6.87 7.18
C SER A 39 6.51 -7.62 5.99
N VAL A 40 6.12 -8.89 6.19
CA VAL A 40 5.45 -9.70 5.14
C VAL A 40 4.12 -9.07 4.73
N VAL A 41 3.32 -8.65 5.70
CA VAL A 41 2.05 -7.96 5.44
C VAL A 41 2.27 -6.65 4.68
N GLY A 42 3.24 -5.83 5.11
CA GLY A 42 3.57 -4.57 4.43
C GLY A 42 4.06 -4.74 3.00
N ILE A 43 4.87 -5.77 2.73
CA ILE A 43 5.26 -6.14 1.35
C ILE A 43 4.03 -6.54 0.52
N GLY A 44 3.06 -7.25 1.13
CA GLY A 44 1.78 -7.54 0.50
C GLY A 44 1.01 -6.29 0.09
N PHE A 45 0.95 -5.27 0.96
CA PHE A 45 0.34 -3.97 0.63
C PHE A 45 1.09 -3.25 -0.50
N PHE A 46 2.42 -3.34 -0.56
CA PHE A 46 3.19 -2.82 -1.69
C PHE A 46 2.89 -3.55 -3.00
N ALA A 47 2.70 -4.88 -2.99
CA ALA A 47 2.30 -5.63 -4.18
C ALA A 47 0.92 -5.19 -4.69
N ILE A 48 -0.05 -4.97 -3.79
CA ILE A 48 -1.38 -4.48 -4.15
C ILE A 48 -1.32 -3.04 -4.66
N SER A 49 -0.54 -2.17 -4.00
CA SER A 49 -0.32 -0.79 -4.47
C SER A 49 0.27 -0.77 -5.89
N TRP A 50 1.25 -1.62 -6.18
CA TRP A 50 1.82 -1.78 -7.50
C TRP A 50 0.79 -2.25 -8.52
N ALA A 51 -0.02 -3.26 -8.18
CA ALA A 51 -1.08 -3.76 -9.06
C ALA A 51 -2.08 -2.64 -9.42
N PHE A 52 -2.55 -1.85 -8.44
CA PHE A 52 -3.44 -0.71 -8.72
C PHE A 52 -2.79 0.37 -9.58
N ASN A 53 -1.50 0.65 -9.36
CA ASN A 53 -0.78 1.59 -10.22
C ASN A 53 -0.60 1.05 -11.65
N ALA A 54 -0.42 -0.27 -11.82
CA ALA A 54 -0.30 -0.91 -13.12
C ALA A 54 -1.63 -0.97 -13.89
N LEU A 55 -2.76 -1.07 -13.19
CA LEU A 55 -4.10 -1.05 -13.76
C LEU A 55 -4.58 0.36 -14.15
N LYS A 56 -4.01 1.40 -13.53
CA LYS A 56 -4.29 2.80 -13.85
C LYS A 56 -4.01 3.08 -15.34
N GLY A 57 -5.03 3.51 -16.08
CA GLY A 57 -4.95 3.80 -17.51
C GLY A 57 -5.15 2.59 -18.42
N ARG A 58 -5.41 1.41 -17.85
CA ARG A 58 -5.80 0.19 -18.59
C ARG A 58 -7.28 -0.15 -18.42
N ILE A 59 -7.95 0.40 -17.41
CA ILE A 59 -9.36 0.22 -17.05
C ILE A 59 -10.02 1.60 -16.94
#